data_AF-A0ABD5WFQ0-F1
#
_entry.id   AF-A0ABD5WFQ0-F1
#
_cell.length_a   1.000
_cell.length_b   1.000
_cell.length_c   1.000
_cell.angle_alpha   90.00
_cell.angle_beta   90.00
_cell.angle_gamma   90.00
#
_symmetry.space_group_name_H-M   'P 1'
#
loop_
_entity.id
_entity.type
_entity.pdbx_description
1 polymer ?
#
loop_
_entity_poly.entity_id
_entity_poly.type
_entity_poly.pdbx_seq_one_letter_code
_entity_poly.pdbx_strand_id
1 'polypeptide(L)'
;MVGSNNSETSKFDAIARESRTDPAVLTTFLKYPEGEDRVPYLWCADFEDGTEVLGPHREDRQVRASLLLLLLWARIGDKQEVESSQLGTALKTSSVNPENRKNMYQALDDDGDPYFSRNNQGKVSLTHAGEVAAVEEVSRLAEKLADNDE
;
A
#
# COMPACT_ATOMS: atom_id res chain seq x y z
N MET A 1 4.19 -29.06 -11.87
CA MET A 1 3.32 -28.26 -10.97
C MET A 1 3.56 -26.79 -11.32
N VAL A 2 2.70 -26.17 -12.12
CA VAL A 2 2.83 -24.78 -12.62
C VAL A 2 1.46 -24.09 -12.50
N GLY A 3 0.89 -24.10 -11.29
CA GLY A 3 -0.48 -23.61 -11.04
C GLY A 3 -0.56 -22.46 -10.04
N SER A 4 0.47 -22.24 -9.22
CA SER A 4 0.40 -21.30 -8.09
C SER A 4 0.77 -19.86 -8.47
N ASN A 5 1.77 -19.66 -9.34
CA ASN A 5 2.23 -18.30 -9.65
C ASN A 5 1.21 -17.49 -10.46
N ASN A 6 0.48 -18.12 -11.38
CA ASN A 6 -0.43 -17.41 -12.27
C ASN A 6 -1.69 -16.90 -11.56
N SER A 7 -2.11 -17.58 -10.49
CA SER A 7 -3.25 -17.15 -9.65
C SER A 7 -2.87 -16.03 -8.69
N GLU A 8 -1.59 -15.94 -8.31
CA GLU A 8 -1.11 -14.92 -7.38
C GLU A 8 -0.84 -13.59 -8.06
N THR A 9 -0.41 -13.62 -9.33
CA THR A 9 -0.23 -12.41 -10.14
C THR A 9 -1.56 -11.84 -10.62
N SER A 10 -2.54 -12.69 -10.99
CA SER A 10 -3.80 -12.24 -11.60
C SER A 10 -4.65 -11.33 -10.70
N LYS A 11 -4.55 -11.47 -9.38
CA LYS A 11 -5.27 -10.59 -8.44
C LYS A 11 -4.74 -9.15 -8.44
N PHE A 12 -3.55 -8.91 -8.97
CA PHE A 12 -2.96 -7.59 -9.11
C PHE A 12 -3.19 -6.97 -10.49
N ASP A 13 -3.86 -7.66 -11.44
CA ASP A 13 -4.04 -7.21 -12.83
C ASP A 13 -4.68 -5.82 -12.93
N ALA A 14 -5.65 -5.51 -12.07
CA ALA A 14 -6.29 -4.19 -12.03
C ALA A 14 -5.28 -3.09 -11.68
N ILE A 15 -4.49 -3.30 -10.61
CA ILE A 15 -3.47 -2.37 -10.15
C ILE A 15 -2.37 -2.24 -11.20
N ALA A 16 -1.88 -3.36 -11.73
CA ALA A 16 -0.86 -3.42 -12.79
C ALA A 16 -1.24 -2.59 -14.02
N ARG A 17 -2.50 -2.70 -14.47
CA ARG A 17 -3.00 -1.93 -15.60
C ARG A 17 -3.09 -0.43 -15.29
N GLU A 18 -3.51 -0.07 -14.08
CA GLU A 18 -3.62 1.32 -13.64
C GLU A 18 -2.22 1.97 -13.48
N SER A 19 -1.28 1.25 -12.85
CA SER A 19 0.10 1.70 -12.59
C SER A 19 1.05 1.49 -13.76
N ARG A 20 0.60 0.83 -14.83
CA ARG A 20 1.41 0.43 -16.00
C ARG A 20 2.65 -0.38 -15.61
N THR A 21 2.47 -1.28 -14.64
CA THR A 21 3.53 -2.12 -14.08
C THR A 21 3.27 -3.58 -14.39
N ASP A 22 4.32 -4.39 -14.56
CA ASP A 22 4.18 -5.84 -14.64
C ASP A 22 3.60 -6.41 -13.33
N PRO A 23 2.48 -7.17 -13.37
CA PRO A 23 1.93 -7.85 -12.19
C PRO A 23 2.97 -8.66 -11.40
N ALA A 24 3.95 -9.27 -12.07
CA ALA A 24 5.01 -10.03 -11.42
C ALA A 24 5.86 -9.16 -10.48
N VAL A 25 6.20 -7.94 -10.90
CA VAL A 25 6.91 -6.96 -10.06
C VAL A 25 6.04 -6.54 -8.89
N LEU A 26 4.74 -6.35 -9.08
CA LEU A 26 3.84 -6.01 -7.97
C LEU A 26 3.82 -7.07 -6.87
N THR A 27 3.87 -8.35 -7.23
CA THR A 27 3.86 -9.44 -6.25
C THR A 27 5.11 -9.47 -5.36
N THR A 28 6.20 -8.78 -5.70
CA THR A 28 7.42 -8.77 -4.86
C THR A 28 7.18 -7.98 -3.58
N PHE A 29 6.53 -6.81 -3.69
CA PHE A 29 6.34 -5.88 -2.56
C PHE A 29 4.90 -5.72 -2.08
N LEU A 30 3.89 -6.03 -2.89
CA LEU A 30 2.48 -6.01 -2.47
C LEU A 30 2.02 -7.42 -2.09
N LYS A 31 1.56 -7.60 -0.85
CA LYS A 31 1.09 -8.90 -0.36
C LYS A 31 -0.37 -8.80 0.05
N TYR A 32 -1.20 -9.63 -0.59
CA TYR A 32 -2.60 -9.81 -0.25
C TYR A 32 -2.86 -11.28 0.11
N PRO A 33 -2.65 -11.66 1.39
CA PRO A 33 -2.84 -13.04 1.83
C PRO A 33 -4.32 -13.41 1.88
N GLU A 34 -4.64 -14.67 1.56
CA GLU A 34 -6.00 -15.20 1.69
C GLU A 34 -6.37 -15.52 3.14
N GLY A 35 -7.64 -15.31 3.50
CA GLY A 35 -8.20 -15.60 4.83
C GLY A 35 -8.82 -14.38 5.51
N GLU A 36 -9.90 -14.59 6.24
CA GLU A 36 -10.72 -13.51 6.82
C GLU A 36 -9.97 -12.66 7.87
N ASP A 37 -9.05 -13.27 8.62
CA ASP A 37 -8.29 -12.61 9.68
C ASP A 37 -6.96 -12.00 9.22
N ARG A 38 -6.63 -12.13 7.92
CA ARG A 38 -5.37 -11.62 7.38
C ARG A 38 -5.56 -10.23 6.77
N VAL A 39 -4.56 -9.38 6.96
CA VAL A 39 -4.51 -8.03 6.39
C VAL A 39 -3.51 -7.99 5.23
N PRO A 40 -3.73 -7.17 4.21
CA PRO A 40 -2.68 -6.84 3.26
C PRO A 40 -1.48 -6.24 3.98
N TYR A 41 -0.30 -6.41 3.41
CA TYR A 41 0.93 -5.84 3.92
C TYR A 41 1.92 -5.56 2.79
N LEU A 42 2.87 -4.69 3.07
CA LEU A 42 3.98 -4.38 2.18
C LEU A 42 5.20 -5.19 2.59
N TRP A 43 5.86 -5.80 1.61
CA TRP A 43 7.13 -6.47 1.77
C TRP A 43 8.25 -5.58 1.26
N CYS A 44 8.84 -4.78 2.15
CA CYS A 44 9.90 -3.84 1.78
C CYS A 44 11.31 -4.44 1.84
N ALA A 45 11.46 -5.73 2.19
CA ALA A 45 12.78 -6.34 2.40
C ALA A 45 13.59 -6.52 1.10
N ASP A 46 12.92 -6.50 -0.05
CA ASP A 46 13.55 -6.64 -1.37
C ASP A 46 14.05 -5.29 -1.93
N PHE A 47 13.80 -4.18 -1.25
CA PHE A 47 14.39 -2.87 -1.58
C PHE A 47 15.70 -2.67 -0.81
N GLU A 48 16.70 -2.06 -1.45
CA GLU A 48 17.97 -1.69 -0.79
C GLU A 48 17.75 -0.83 0.47
N ASP A 49 16.84 0.16 0.37
CA ASP A 49 16.47 1.06 1.47
C ASP A 49 15.59 0.40 2.55
N GLY A 50 15.18 -0.86 2.37
CA GLY A 50 14.19 -1.50 3.23
C GLY A 50 12.90 -0.68 3.34
N THR A 51 12.38 -0.53 4.56
CA THR A 51 11.17 0.29 4.82
C THR A 51 11.37 1.79 4.56
N GLU A 52 12.62 2.29 4.50
CA GLU A 52 12.91 3.70 4.21
C GLU A 52 12.64 4.05 2.74
N VAL A 53 12.41 3.05 1.86
CA VAL A 53 11.94 3.28 0.48
C VAL A 53 10.62 4.05 0.42
N LEU A 54 9.82 3.97 1.49
CA LEU A 54 8.55 4.66 1.67
C LEU A 54 8.72 6.09 2.21
N GLY A 55 9.95 6.60 2.34
CA GLY A 55 10.23 7.97 2.75
C GLY A 55 11.08 8.07 4.02
N PRO A 56 11.80 9.20 4.19
CA PRO A 56 12.82 9.38 5.22
C PRO A 56 12.23 9.61 6.62
N HIS A 57 10.99 10.08 6.71
CA HIS A 57 10.31 10.34 7.98
C HIS A 57 9.22 9.31 8.25
N ARG A 58 8.99 9.02 9.54
CA ARG A 58 7.96 8.06 9.97
C ARG A 58 6.59 8.39 9.37
N GLU A 59 6.23 9.67 9.34
CA GLU A 59 4.92 10.13 8.87
C GLU A 59 4.76 9.93 7.35
N ASP A 60 5.81 10.17 6.56
CA ASP A 60 5.82 9.88 5.12
C ASP A 60 5.60 8.38 4.86
N ARG A 61 6.30 7.53 5.62
CA ARG A 61 6.13 6.08 5.53
C ARG A 61 4.72 5.64 5.90
N GLN A 62 4.12 6.26 6.92
CA GLN A 62 2.73 6.00 7.29
C GLN A 62 1.76 6.39 6.18
N VAL A 63 1.94 7.56 5.55
CA VAL A 63 1.08 8.00 4.43
C VAL A 63 1.21 7.07 3.25
N ARG A 64 2.43 6.88 2.72
CA ARG A 64 2.67 6.06 1.52
C ARG A 64 2.28 4.62 1.74
N ALA A 65 2.57 4.04 2.91
CA ALA A 65 2.08 2.71 3.21
C ALA A 65 0.55 2.65 3.28
N SER A 66 -0.10 3.63 3.91
CA SER A 66 -1.56 3.66 4.00
C SER A 66 -2.22 3.79 2.63
N LEU A 67 -1.65 4.59 1.73
CA LEU A 67 -2.09 4.69 0.33
C LEU A 67 -2.13 3.32 -0.34
N LEU A 68 -1.01 2.60 -0.30
CA LEU A 68 -0.86 1.29 -0.93
C LEU A 68 -1.79 0.24 -0.29
N LEU A 69 -1.87 0.21 1.04
CA LEU A 69 -2.69 -0.77 1.76
C LEU A 69 -4.20 -0.56 1.50
N LEU A 70 -4.66 0.69 1.48
CA LEU A 70 -6.05 1.00 1.16
C LEU A 70 -6.38 0.71 -0.30
N LEU A 71 -5.45 0.96 -1.23
CA LEU A 71 -5.60 0.56 -2.63
C LEU A 71 -5.78 -0.96 -2.77
N LEU A 72 -4.99 -1.75 -2.04
CA LEU A 72 -5.10 -3.21 -2.03
C LEU A 72 -6.48 -3.68 -1.54
N TRP A 73 -6.99 -3.09 -0.45
CA TRP A 73 -8.34 -3.40 0.02
C TRP A 73 -9.41 -3.01 -0.99
N ALA A 74 -9.30 -1.84 -1.62
CA ALA A 74 -10.28 -1.35 -2.58
C ALA A 74 -10.32 -2.16 -3.88
N ARG A 75 -9.17 -2.62 -4.38
CA ARG A 75 -9.06 -3.28 -5.70
C ARG A 75 -9.10 -4.81 -5.63
N ILE A 76 -8.58 -5.40 -4.56
CA ILE A 76 -8.51 -6.87 -4.42
C ILE A 76 -9.54 -7.37 -3.42
N GLY A 77 -9.71 -6.66 -2.31
CA GLY A 77 -10.63 -7.03 -1.24
C GLY A 77 -12.08 -6.61 -1.44
N ASP A 78 -12.36 -5.77 -2.45
CA ASP A 78 -13.64 -5.08 -2.66
C ASP A 78 -14.13 -4.34 -1.40
N LYS A 79 -13.17 -3.78 -0.63
CA LYS A 79 -13.43 -3.01 0.59
C LYS A 79 -13.02 -1.56 0.40
N GLN A 80 -14.00 -0.71 0.11
CA GLN A 80 -13.77 0.74 -0.08
C GLN A 80 -13.42 1.46 1.22
N GLU A 81 -13.93 0.99 2.35
CA GLU A 81 -13.62 1.52 3.67
C GLU A 81 -13.12 0.39 4.58
N VAL A 82 -12.16 0.70 5.47
CA VAL A 82 -11.63 -0.25 6.44
C VAL A 82 -11.56 0.36 7.83
N GLU A 83 -11.59 -0.48 8.85
CA GLU A 83 -11.45 -0.02 10.22
C GLU A 83 -10.05 0.55 10.45
N SER A 84 -9.98 1.68 11.16
CA SER A 84 -8.72 2.32 11.56
C SER A 84 -7.77 1.36 12.31
N SER A 85 -8.31 0.40 13.05
CA SER A 85 -7.53 -0.63 13.74
C SER A 85 -6.91 -1.62 12.76
N GLN A 86 -7.64 -2.04 11.72
CA GLN A 86 -7.14 -2.94 10.68
C GLN A 86 -6.00 -2.30 9.89
N LEU A 87 -6.13 -1.03 9.52
CA LEU A 87 -5.03 -0.27 8.90
C LEU A 87 -3.79 -0.22 9.82
N GLY A 88 -3.99 -0.03 11.13
CA GLY A 88 -2.91 -0.05 12.11
C GLY A 88 -2.17 -1.40 12.15
N THR A 89 -2.91 -2.50 12.10
CA THR A 89 -2.35 -3.86 12.02
C THR A 89 -1.59 -4.05 10.72
N ALA A 90 -2.15 -3.63 9.57
CA ALA A 90 -1.51 -3.75 8.27
C ALA A 90 -0.18 -2.98 8.18
N LEU A 91 -0.14 -1.75 8.72
CA LEU A 91 1.09 -0.96 8.84
C LEU A 91 2.15 -1.70 9.68
N LYS A 92 1.76 -2.23 10.85
CA LYS A 92 2.66 -2.99 11.72
C LYS A 92 3.21 -4.24 11.02
N THR A 93 2.37 -4.98 10.30
CA THR A 93 2.79 -6.14 9.49
C THR A 93 3.75 -5.74 8.36
N SER A 94 3.61 -4.51 7.85
CA SER A 94 4.49 -3.92 6.85
C SER A 94 5.79 -3.33 7.44
N SER A 95 6.09 -3.60 8.72
CA SER A 95 7.21 -3.00 9.45
C SER A 95 7.19 -1.47 9.52
N VAL A 96 6.02 -0.85 9.34
CA VAL A 96 5.79 0.60 9.50
C VAL A 96 5.22 0.86 10.88
N ASN A 97 5.87 1.74 11.65
CA ASN A 97 5.39 2.09 12.99
C ASN A 97 4.01 2.79 12.89
N PRO A 98 2.93 2.26 13.50
CA PRO A 98 1.59 2.87 13.43
C PRO A 98 1.32 3.93 14.51
N GLU A 99 2.26 4.20 15.41
CA GLU A 99 2.10 5.18 16.48
C GLU A 99 1.92 6.61 15.95
N ASN A 100 1.12 7.40 16.64
CA ASN A 100 0.82 8.79 16.28
C ASN A 100 0.31 8.97 14.84
N ARG A 101 -0.39 7.97 14.27
CA ARG A 101 -0.92 7.99 12.91
C ARG A 101 -1.77 9.23 12.57
N LYS A 102 -2.35 9.91 13.56
CA LYS A 102 -3.03 11.20 13.35
C LYS A 102 -2.12 12.27 12.72
N ASN A 103 -0.80 12.15 12.86
CA ASN A 103 0.17 13.06 12.27
C ASN A 103 0.41 12.77 10.78
N MET A 104 0.03 11.59 10.27
CA MET A 104 0.21 11.26 8.85
C MET A 104 -0.63 12.18 7.95
N TYR A 105 -1.77 12.67 8.44
CA TYR A 105 -2.61 13.64 7.72
C TYR A 105 -1.94 15.01 7.55
N GLN A 106 -0.83 15.26 8.26
CA GLN A 106 -0.01 16.47 8.16
C GLN A 106 1.36 16.19 7.52
N ALA A 107 1.60 14.95 7.07
CA ALA A 107 2.84 14.58 6.40
C ALA A 107 2.87 15.09 4.95
N LEU A 108 4.01 14.90 4.28
CA LEU A 108 4.22 15.35 2.89
C LEU A 108 3.93 16.86 2.74
N ASP A 109 4.55 17.68 3.60
CA ASP A 109 4.37 19.14 3.62
C ASP A 109 2.91 19.58 3.85
N ASP A 110 2.22 18.97 4.83
CA ASP A 110 0.79 19.19 5.16
C ASP A 110 -0.22 18.76 4.08
N ASP A 111 0.19 18.02 3.05
CA ASP A 111 -0.66 17.58 1.93
C ASP A 111 -1.15 16.12 2.06
N GLY A 112 -0.98 15.51 3.23
CA GLY A 112 -1.42 14.14 3.50
C GLY A 112 -2.94 13.98 3.69
N ASP A 113 -3.63 14.99 4.24
CA ASP A 113 -5.07 14.91 4.56
C ASP A 113 -5.98 14.71 3.32
N PRO A 114 -5.76 15.41 2.19
CA PRO A 114 -6.60 15.27 0.99
C PRO A 114 -6.68 13.85 0.42
N TYR A 115 -5.73 12.97 0.75
CA TYR A 115 -5.72 11.59 0.24
C TYR A 115 -6.66 10.65 0.98
N PHE A 116 -7.11 11.01 2.18
CA PHE A 116 -7.87 10.09 3.04
C PHE A 116 -9.24 10.66 3.40
N SER A 117 -10.27 9.85 3.22
CA SER A 117 -11.59 10.11 3.80
C SER A 117 -11.72 9.36 5.12
N ARG A 118 -12.25 10.05 6.14
CA ARG A 118 -12.50 9.50 7.48
C ARG A 118 -13.95 9.73 7.84
N ASN A 119 -14.62 8.67 8.31
CA ASN A 119 -15.97 8.81 8.83
C ASN A 119 -15.97 8.79 10.37
N ASN A 120 -17.08 9.26 10.96
CA ASN A 120 -17.25 9.30 12.42
C ASN A 120 -17.33 7.91 13.07
N GLN A 121 -17.33 6.84 12.28
CA GLN A 121 -17.36 5.45 12.76
C GLN A 121 -15.95 4.87 12.92
N GLY A 122 -14.90 5.65 12.67
CA GLY A 122 -13.52 5.18 12.79
C GLY A 122 -13.01 4.44 11.56
N LYS A 123 -13.73 4.48 10.44
CA LYS A 123 -13.27 3.91 9.18
C LYS A 123 -12.51 4.94 8.35
N VAL A 124 -11.64 4.42 7.50
CA VAL A 124 -10.77 5.18 6.60
C VAL A 124 -10.84 4.59 5.19
N SER A 125 -10.78 5.46 4.19
CA SER A 125 -10.76 5.11 2.78
C SER A 125 -9.89 6.12 2.00
N LEU A 126 -9.61 5.80 0.73
CA LEU A 126 -8.98 6.75 -0.18
C LEU A 126 -10.02 7.73 -0.74
N THR A 127 -9.64 9.00 -0.87
CA THR A 127 -10.32 9.92 -1.78
C THR A 127 -9.90 9.60 -3.22
N HIS A 128 -10.53 10.24 -4.21
CA HIS A 128 -10.07 10.12 -5.60
C HIS A 128 -8.59 10.56 -5.77
N ALA A 129 -8.19 11.64 -5.10
CA ALA A 129 -6.79 12.07 -5.10
C ALA A 129 -5.86 11.03 -4.46
N GLY A 130 -6.30 10.41 -3.36
CA GLY A 130 -5.56 9.32 -2.72
C GLY A 130 -5.44 8.06 -3.59
N GLU A 131 -6.48 7.72 -4.36
CA GLU A 131 -6.39 6.61 -5.33
C GLU A 131 -5.33 6.87 -6.40
N VAL A 132 -5.32 8.08 -6.97
CA VAL A 132 -4.31 8.48 -7.96
C VAL A 132 -2.91 8.42 -7.37
N ALA A 133 -2.71 9.03 -6.19
CA ALA A 133 -1.43 9.03 -5.49
C ALA A 133 -0.96 7.61 -5.14
N ALA A 134 -1.87 6.71 -4.75
CA ALA A 134 -1.54 5.32 -4.47
C ALA A 134 -1.06 4.58 -5.73
N VAL A 135 -1.71 4.80 -6.88
CA VAL A 135 -1.29 4.20 -8.16
C VAL A 135 0.07 4.73 -8.60
N GLU A 136 0.32 6.03 -8.46
CA GLU A 136 1.63 6.64 -8.73
C GLU A 136 2.72 6.07 -7.82
N GLU A 137 2.40 5.86 -6.54
CA GLU A 137 3.33 5.26 -5.58
C GLU A 137 3.66 3.80 -5.92
N VAL A 138 2.70 3.04 -6.46
CA VAL A 138 2.94 1.69 -7.01
C VAL A 138 3.96 1.75 -8.15
N SER A 139 3.75 2.65 -9.13
CA SER A 139 4.68 2.82 -10.26
C SER A 139 6.08 3.18 -9.77
N ARG A 140 6.19 4.14 -8.85
CA ARG A 140 7.47 4.59 -8.28
C ARG A 140 8.24 3.46 -7.59
N LEU A 141 7.56 2.62 -6.80
CA LEU A 141 8.20 1.49 -6.12
C LEU A 141 8.61 0.40 -7.11
N ALA A 142 7.82 0.16 -8.14
CA ALA A 142 8.16 -0.81 -9.17
C ALA A 142 9.40 -0.40 -9.99
N GLU A 143 9.49 0.88 -10.37
CA GLU A 143 10.67 1.46 -11.02
C GLU A 143 11.93 1.28 -10.15
N LYS A 144 11.83 1.60 -8.85
CA LYS A 144 12.93 1.40 -7.90
C LYS A 144 13.41 -0.04 -7.79
N LEU A 145 12.55 -1.03 -7.99
CA LEU A 145 12.96 -2.45 -7.98
C LEU A 145 13.63 -2.84 -9.29
N ALA A 146 13.14 -2.33 -10.42
CA ALA A 146 13.75 -2.59 -11.73
C ALA A 146 15.17 -2.01 -11.81
N ASP A 147 15.40 -0.82 -11.24
CA ASP A 147 16.72 -0.17 -11.21
C ASP A 147 17.74 -0.94 -10.34
N ASN A 148 17.30 -1.76 -9.38
CA ASN A 148 18.20 -2.54 -8.52
C ASN A 148 18.71 -3.83 -9.18
N ASP A 149 18.11 -4.24 -10.31
CA ASP A 149 18.49 -5.45 -11.05
C ASP A 149 19.53 -5.17 -12.19
N GLU A 150 19.92 -3.91 -12.40
CA GLU A 150 20.95 -3.46 -13.37
C GLU A 150 22.36 -3.31 -12.74
#